data_AF-A5KYX2-F1
#
_entry.id   AF-A5KYX2-F1
#
_cell.length_a   1.000
_cell.length_b   1.000
_cell.length_c   1.000
_cell.angle_alpha   90.00
_cell.angle_beta   90.00
_cell.angle_gamma   90.00
#
_symmetry.space_group_name_H-M   'P 1'
#
loop_
_entity.id
_entity.type
_entity.pdbx_description
1 polymer ?
#
loop_
_entity_poly.entity_id
_entity_poly.type
_entity_poly.pdbx_seq_one_letter_code
_entity_poly.pdbx_strand_id
1 'polypeptide(L)'
;MKYHIKDGKPGFNYTCDQGVDRFASLSKYHLNLQDRDVLSDLFILYCEGKRSKTVVSWLKRMNNTLYVALEYLCIDHLPTDTKGWRELVKTAYSVPLVSNTNKSLSTRVDEWNKNLKPFLVFLQDRDVIPPNIIIPKMKKTGEVTKNSSFKDTLIGERQAAEVKVDHTINNVLVPISLSRNDAEYLDEFEFDLKRARDALHDSLMKYWKAIKTHYDFAQSLMEDFPKKHPLLLERYKNGDLYDYFYDKNDLGKNGKPKPPRRKHIANPTSLFGSMLLMYVVGSECNGIFNIHELPKVKLPNKISDSAITSDDVVCLPELGFESSENIDLSHRFDWCFGYLRNADIGCLIALLMMLNPKFTYISLLQAKVKYTDGQPLLELDDLGVSFSIEKARASGMKKEHLDDVSLEIIEFLHEIREKHQQALLRNSV
;
A
#
# COMPACT_ATOMS: atom_id res chain seq x y z
N MET A 1 -8.97 0.20 -32.67
CA MET A 1 -8.16 -0.87 -33.28
C MET A 1 -9.11 -1.82 -33.98
N LYS A 2 -8.83 -2.27 -35.21
CA LYS A 2 -9.71 -3.18 -35.97
C LYS A 2 -8.91 -4.33 -36.55
N TYR A 3 -9.42 -5.55 -36.45
CA TYR A 3 -8.79 -6.74 -37.05
C TYR A 3 -8.84 -6.64 -38.58
N HIS A 4 -7.74 -6.99 -39.25
CA HIS A 4 -7.63 -6.97 -40.71
C HIS A 4 -6.57 -7.97 -41.18
N ILE A 5 -6.75 -8.53 -42.36
CA ILE A 5 -5.73 -9.34 -43.03
C ILE A 5 -5.11 -8.49 -44.14
N LYS A 6 -3.82 -8.15 -44.01
CA LYS A 6 -3.09 -7.35 -45.01
C LYS A 6 -1.99 -8.20 -45.62
N ASP A 7 -2.01 -8.36 -46.95
CA ASP A 7 -1.02 -9.15 -47.71
C ASP A 7 -0.80 -10.58 -47.16
N GLY A 8 -1.89 -11.26 -46.77
CA GLY A 8 -1.86 -12.61 -46.20
C GLY A 8 -1.30 -12.69 -44.77
N LYS A 9 -1.11 -11.55 -44.09
CA LYS A 9 -0.74 -11.50 -42.66
C LYS A 9 -1.94 -11.04 -41.83
N PRO A 10 -2.36 -11.80 -40.80
CA PRO A 10 -3.36 -11.34 -39.84
C PRO A 10 -2.77 -10.22 -38.99
N GLY A 11 -3.61 -9.33 -38.47
CA GLY A 11 -3.15 -8.25 -37.60
C GLY A 11 -4.23 -7.23 -37.36
N PHE A 12 -3.81 -6.06 -36.89
CA PHE A 12 -4.72 -4.98 -36.55
C PHE A 12 -4.32 -3.68 -37.22
N ASN A 13 -5.30 -3.03 -37.83
CA ASN A 13 -5.22 -1.63 -38.22
C ASN A 13 -5.45 -0.77 -36.97
N TYR A 14 -4.54 0.17 -36.74
CA TYR A 14 -4.64 1.13 -35.66
C TYR A 14 -4.11 2.48 -36.15
N THR A 15 -4.79 3.55 -35.74
CA THR A 15 -4.30 4.91 -35.94
C THR A 15 -3.24 5.17 -34.87
N CYS A 16 -2.01 5.46 -35.29
CA CYS A 16 -0.94 5.74 -34.34
C CYS A 16 -1.15 7.10 -33.66
N ASP A 17 -0.37 7.38 -32.61
CA ASP A 17 -0.48 8.63 -31.84
C ASP A 17 -0.20 9.90 -32.68
N GLN A 18 0.24 9.76 -33.94
CA GLN A 18 0.45 10.83 -34.93
C GLN A 18 -0.71 10.96 -35.95
N GLY A 19 -1.83 10.26 -35.75
CA GLY A 19 -2.97 10.28 -36.67
C GLY A 19 -2.79 9.47 -37.96
N VAL A 20 -1.71 8.68 -38.06
CA VAL A 20 -1.41 7.87 -39.25
C VAL A 20 -1.88 6.44 -39.04
N ASP A 21 -2.67 5.92 -39.98
CA ASP A 21 -3.09 4.52 -39.96
C ASP A 21 -1.91 3.58 -40.24
N ARG A 22 -1.70 2.64 -39.31
CA ARG A 22 -0.64 1.63 -39.36
C ARG A 22 -1.21 0.24 -39.14
N PHE A 23 -0.41 -0.75 -39.51
CA PHE A 23 -0.76 -2.17 -39.36
C PHE A 23 0.24 -2.86 -38.44
N ALA A 24 -0.26 -3.48 -37.36
CA ALA A 24 0.51 -4.34 -36.47
C ALA A 24 0.19 -5.80 -36.78
N SER A 25 1.20 -6.55 -37.22
CA SER A 25 1.01 -7.96 -37.61
C SER A 25 0.98 -8.91 -36.42
N LEU A 26 0.12 -9.92 -36.52
CA LEU A 26 0.07 -11.11 -35.68
C LEU A 26 0.83 -12.26 -36.34
N SER A 27 1.08 -13.33 -35.57
CA SER A 27 1.58 -14.58 -36.12
C SER A 27 0.62 -15.11 -37.20
N LYS A 28 1.17 -15.67 -38.28
CA LYS A 28 0.36 -16.34 -39.32
C LYS A 28 -0.49 -17.48 -38.75
N TYR A 29 -0.02 -18.09 -37.66
CA TYR A 29 -0.75 -19.13 -36.94
C TYR A 29 -2.14 -18.67 -36.46
N HIS A 30 -2.35 -17.37 -36.27
CA HIS A 30 -3.67 -16.82 -35.94
C HIS A 30 -4.75 -17.17 -36.98
N LEU A 31 -4.38 -17.36 -38.24
CA LEU A 31 -5.33 -17.77 -39.29
C LEU A 31 -5.79 -19.22 -39.14
N ASN A 32 -5.05 -20.06 -38.42
CA ASN A 32 -5.36 -21.47 -38.20
C ASN A 32 -6.36 -21.68 -37.04
N LEU A 33 -6.61 -20.64 -36.24
CA LEU A 33 -7.58 -20.70 -35.14
C LEU A 33 -9.00 -20.55 -35.70
N GLN A 34 -9.87 -21.50 -35.37
CA GLN A 34 -11.28 -21.46 -35.75
C GLN A 34 -12.03 -20.34 -35.02
N ASP A 35 -11.59 -20.01 -33.81
CA ASP A 35 -12.10 -18.95 -32.93
C ASP A 35 -11.22 -17.69 -32.95
N ARG A 36 -10.49 -17.48 -34.05
CA ARG A 36 -9.60 -16.32 -34.25
C ARG A 36 -10.29 -14.97 -34.00
N ASP A 37 -11.58 -14.85 -34.30
CA ASP A 37 -12.33 -13.60 -34.14
C ASP A 37 -12.53 -13.30 -32.64
N VAL A 38 -12.85 -14.32 -31.84
CA VAL A 38 -12.97 -14.22 -30.37
C VAL A 38 -11.64 -13.77 -29.75
N LEU A 39 -10.53 -14.40 -30.14
CA LEU A 39 -9.21 -14.01 -29.65
C LEU A 39 -8.82 -12.59 -30.10
N SER A 40 -9.23 -12.18 -31.30
CA SER A 40 -8.98 -10.84 -31.84
C SER A 40 -9.74 -9.77 -31.06
N ASP A 41 -10.99 -10.02 -30.72
CA ASP A 41 -11.81 -9.11 -29.93
C ASP A 41 -11.26 -8.96 -28.51
N LEU A 42 -10.81 -10.06 -27.89
CA LEU A 42 -10.14 -10.04 -26.59
C LEU A 42 -8.84 -9.21 -26.62
N PHE A 43 -8.08 -9.29 -27.72
CA PHE A 43 -6.88 -8.46 -27.91
C PHE A 43 -7.23 -6.98 -28.05
N ILE A 44 -8.27 -6.66 -28.83
CA ILE A 44 -8.75 -5.28 -29.00
C ILE A 44 -9.16 -4.71 -27.64
N LEU A 45 -10.00 -5.44 -26.90
CA LEU A 45 -10.50 -5.03 -25.58
C LEU A 45 -9.36 -4.85 -24.57
N TYR A 46 -8.39 -5.76 -24.55
CA TYR A 46 -7.21 -5.61 -23.69
C TYR A 46 -6.36 -4.38 -24.06
N CYS A 47 -6.39 -3.95 -25.31
CA CYS A 47 -5.62 -2.82 -25.83
C CYS A 47 -6.35 -1.48 -25.77
N GLU A 48 -7.62 -1.42 -25.36
CA GLU A 48 -8.36 -0.18 -25.19
C GLU A 48 -7.67 0.74 -24.17
N GLY A 49 -7.58 2.03 -24.49
CA GLY A 49 -6.90 3.04 -23.66
C GLY A 49 -5.36 2.99 -23.66
N LYS A 50 -4.73 2.01 -24.33
CA LYS A 50 -3.26 1.92 -24.39
C LYS A 50 -2.68 2.75 -25.53
N ARG A 51 -1.54 3.41 -25.28
CA ARG A 51 -0.76 4.14 -26.30
C ARG A 51 -0.36 3.23 -27.46
N SER A 52 -0.33 3.77 -28.67
CA SER A 52 -0.10 2.98 -29.89
C SER A 52 1.22 2.20 -29.88
N LYS A 53 2.31 2.80 -29.39
CA LYS A 53 3.62 2.14 -29.22
C LYS A 53 3.56 0.95 -28.25
N THR A 54 2.77 1.06 -27.20
CA THR A 54 2.57 -0.01 -26.20
C THR A 54 1.83 -1.18 -26.83
N VAL A 55 0.78 -0.91 -27.61
CA VAL A 55 0.02 -1.94 -28.34
C VAL A 55 0.93 -2.73 -29.29
N VAL A 56 1.72 -2.05 -30.13
CA VAL A 56 2.63 -2.72 -31.07
C VAL A 56 3.68 -3.56 -30.35
N SER A 57 4.30 -2.99 -29.30
CA SER A 57 5.29 -3.71 -28.50
C SER A 57 4.70 -4.95 -27.83
N TRP A 58 3.47 -4.83 -27.30
CA TRP A 58 2.76 -5.93 -26.67
C TRP A 58 2.38 -7.03 -27.68
N LEU A 59 1.81 -6.68 -28.84
CA LEU A 59 1.49 -7.64 -29.90
C LEU A 59 2.72 -8.41 -30.37
N LYS A 60 3.85 -7.71 -30.55
CA LYS A 60 5.14 -8.36 -30.89
C LYS A 60 5.55 -9.38 -29.82
N ARG A 61 5.28 -9.11 -28.55
CA ARG A 61 5.59 -10.04 -27.45
C ARG A 61 4.60 -11.21 -27.40
N MET A 62 3.32 -11.01 -27.71
CA MET A 62 2.35 -12.09 -27.86
C MET A 62 2.76 -13.07 -28.98
N ASN A 63 3.22 -12.55 -30.12
CA ASN A 63 3.74 -13.38 -31.21
C ASN A 63 4.91 -14.27 -30.77
N ASN A 64 5.78 -13.77 -29.89
CA ASN A 64 6.97 -14.49 -29.43
C ASN A 64 6.70 -15.39 -28.21
N THR A 65 5.50 -15.39 -27.64
CA THR A 65 5.17 -16.13 -26.41
C THR A 65 3.92 -16.96 -26.60
N LEU A 66 2.75 -16.33 -26.58
CA LEU A 66 1.45 -17.00 -26.71
C LEU A 66 1.34 -17.78 -28.03
N TYR A 67 1.65 -17.16 -29.17
CA TYR A 67 1.51 -17.86 -30.46
C TYR A 67 2.51 -18.99 -30.65
N VAL A 68 3.71 -18.88 -30.10
CA VAL A 68 4.68 -19.97 -30.10
C VAL A 68 4.13 -21.17 -29.31
N ALA A 69 3.45 -20.92 -28.20
CA ALA A 69 2.82 -21.98 -27.41
C ALA A 69 1.60 -22.59 -28.11
N LEU A 70 0.76 -21.77 -28.75
CA LEU A 70 -0.37 -22.24 -29.56
C LEU A 70 0.09 -23.13 -30.72
N GLU A 71 1.14 -22.71 -31.42
CA GLU A 71 1.74 -23.45 -32.52
C GLU A 71 2.39 -24.75 -32.04
N TYR A 72 3.14 -24.71 -30.94
CA TYR A 72 3.78 -25.90 -30.36
C TYR A 72 2.77 -26.97 -29.92
N LEU A 73 1.61 -26.54 -29.41
CA LEU A 73 0.53 -27.44 -28.98
C LEU A 73 -0.44 -27.80 -30.10
N CYS A 74 -0.24 -27.28 -31.32
CA CYS A 74 -1.14 -27.46 -32.46
C CYS A 74 -2.61 -27.12 -32.13
N ILE A 75 -2.82 -26.06 -31.36
CA ILE A 75 -4.16 -25.63 -30.92
C ILE A 75 -4.90 -24.98 -32.10
N ASP A 76 -6.10 -25.46 -32.41
CA ASP A 76 -6.99 -24.94 -33.47
C ASP A 76 -8.23 -24.20 -32.92
N HIS A 77 -8.52 -24.32 -31.63
CA HIS A 77 -9.53 -23.55 -30.88
C HIS A 77 -9.01 -23.26 -29.47
N LEU A 78 -9.32 -22.11 -28.87
CA LEU A 78 -8.97 -21.85 -27.48
C LEU A 78 -9.53 -22.97 -26.58
N PRO A 79 -8.75 -23.44 -25.58
CA PRO A 79 -9.19 -24.55 -24.74
C PRO A 79 -10.53 -24.27 -24.07
N THR A 80 -11.43 -25.26 -24.04
CA THR A 80 -12.69 -25.16 -23.30
C THR A 80 -12.63 -25.86 -21.94
N ASP A 81 -11.60 -26.69 -21.73
CA ASP A 81 -11.43 -27.52 -20.54
C ASP A 81 -10.27 -27.04 -19.66
N THR A 82 -10.34 -27.35 -18.37
CA THR A 82 -9.29 -26.99 -17.40
C THR A 82 -7.94 -27.62 -17.77
N LYS A 83 -7.93 -28.81 -18.38
CA LYS A 83 -6.69 -29.50 -18.73
C LYS A 83 -6.00 -28.81 -19.91
N GLY A 84 -6.73 -28.46 -20.97
CA GLY A 84 -6.18 -27.72 -22.11
C GLY A 84 -5.65 -26.34 -21.70
N TRP A 85 -6.37 -25.60 -20.87
CA TRP A 85 -5.88 -24.31 -20.34
C TRP A 85 -4.60 -24.46 -19.52
N ARG A 86 -4.52 -25.48 -18.66
CA ARG A 86 -3.31 -25.74 -17.85
C ARG A 86 -2.11 -26.03 -18.74
N GLU A 87 -2.29 -26.84 -19.78
CA GLU A 87 -1.21 -27.19 -20.71
C GLU A 87 -0.76 -25.96 -21.51
N LEU A 88 -1.70 -25.14 -21.99
CA LEU A 88 -1.38 -23.90 -22.70
C LEU A 88 -0.59 -22.91 -21.82
N VAL A 89 -1.04 -22.65 -20.60
CA VAL A 89 -0.36 -21.74 -19.67
C VAL A 89 1.03 -22.25 -19.32
N LYS A 90 1.17 -23.56 -19.09
CA LYS A 90 2.46 -24.20 -18.78
C LYS A 90 3.44 -24.09 -19.96
N THR A 91 2.97 -24.38 -21.18
CA THR A 91 3.80 -24.28 -22.39
C THR A 91 4.20 -22.84 -22.63
N ALA A 92 3.26 -21.90 -22.55
CA ALA A 92 3.54 -20.47 -22.71
C ALA A 92 4.49 -19.91 -21.65
N TYR A 93 4.46 -20.44 -20.42
CA TYR A 93 5.44 -20.15 -19.37
C TYR A 93 6.84 -20.68 -19.73
N SER A 94 6.93 -21.85 -20.35
CA SER A 94 8.22 -22.44 -20.72
C SER A 94 8.89 -21.75 -21.92
N VAL A 95 8.12 -21.16 -22.85
CA VAL A 95 8.63 -20.53 -24.07
C VAL A 95 9.67 -19.44 -23.78
N PRO A 96 9.42 -18.44 -22.90
CA PRO A 96 10.44 -17.48 -22.51
C PRO A 96 11.63 -18.06 -21.77
N LEU A 97 11.59 -19.28 -21.25
CA LEU A 97 12.70 -19.90 -20.49
C LEU A 97 13.59 -20.81 -21.35
N VAL A 98 13.01 -21.43 -22.38
CA VAL A 98 13.70 -22.39 -23.26
C VAL A 98 14.15 -21.75 -24.59
N SER A 99 13.55 -20.62 -24.99
CA SER A 99 13.93 -19.93 -26.23
C SER A 99 15.44 -19.61 -26.34
N ASN A 100 16.08 -20.00 -27.45
CA ASN A 100 17.51 -19.77 -27.71
C ASN A 100 17.80 -18.32 -28.14
N THR A 101 17.23 -17.35 -27.43
CA THR A 101 17.39 -15.93 -27.72
C THR A 101 18.59 -15.37 -26.96
N ASN A 102 19.37 -14.48 -27.60
CA ASN A 102 20.47 -13.74 -26.95
C ASN A 102 19.98 -12.73 -25.88
N LYS A 103 18.73 -12.83 -25.41
CA LYS A 103 18.15 -11.95 -24.40
C LYS A 103 18.56 -12.42 -23.01
N SER A 104 18.84 -11.46 -22.13
CA SER A 104 19.10 -11.76 -20.72
C SER A 104 17.91 -12.48 -20.07
N LEU A 105 18.18 -13.35 -19.08
CA LEU A 105 17.14 -14.04 -18.32
C LEU A 105 16.16 -13.04 -17.66
N SER A 106 16.65 -11.90 -17.19
CA SER A 106 15.82 -10.82 -16.62
C SER A 106 14.81 -10.27 -17.63
N THR A 107 15.25 -10.02 -18.87
CA THR A 107 14.36 -9.57 -19.95
C THR A 107 13.30 -10.61 -20.28
N ARG A 108 13.67 -11.89 -20.27
CA ARG A 108 12.76 -13.01 -20.56
C ARG A 108 11.71 -13.18 -19.45
N VAL A 109 12.10 -12.99 -18.19
CA VAL A 109 11.18 -12.94 -17.03
C VAL A 109 10.22 -11.75 -17.13
N ASP A 110 10.70 -10.59 -17.55
CA ASP A 110 9.85 -9.41 -17.77
C ASP A 110 8.87 -9.60 -18.95
N GLU A 111 9.27 -10.33 -20.00
CA GLU A 111 8.36 -10.67 -21.11
C GLU A 111 7.13 -11.43 -20.62
N TRP A 112 7.30 -12.43 -19.75
CA TRP A 112 6.18 -13.13 -19.11
C TRP A 112 5.41 -12.22 -18.13
N ASN A 113 6.10 -11.70 -17.09
CA ASN A 113 5.44 -11.06 -15.96
C ASN A 113 4.74 -9.74 -16.32
N LYS A 114 5.25 -8.98 -17.28
CA LYS A 114 4.71 -7.66 -17.66
C LYS A 114 3.78 -7.70 -18.88
N ASN A 115 3.74 -8.80 -19.64
CA ASN A 115 2.99 -8.82 -20.91
C ASN A 115 1.99 -9.97 -20.99
N LEU A 116 2.45 -11.21 -20.93
CA LEU A 116 1.55 -12.35 -21.12
C LEU A 116 0.76 -12.66 -19.85
N LYS A 117 1.39 -12.63 -18.68
CA LYS A 117 0.70 -12.87 -17.41
C LYS A 117 -0.48 -11.89 -17.20
N PRO A 118 -0.32 -10.56 -17.32
CA PRO A 118 -1.44 -9.63 -17.13
C PRO A 118 -2.57 -9.84 -18.14
N PHE A 119 -2.26 -10.28 -19.36
CA PHE A 119 -3.27 -10.63 -20.35
C PHE A 119 -4.03 -11.90 -19.96
N LEU A 120 -3.34 -12.96 -19.51
CA LEU A 120 -3.99 -14.18 -19.04
C LEU A 120 -4.87 -13.92 -17.80
N VAL A 121 -4.44 -13.07 -16.87
CA VAL A 121 -5.26 -12.65 -15.72
C VAL A 121 -6.50 -11.89 -16.20
N PHE A 122 -6.35 -10.97 -17.16
CA PHE A 122 -7.48 -10.28 -17.77
C PHE A 122 -8.49 -11.24 -18.43
N LEU A 123 -8.04 -12.35 -19.01
CA LEU A 123 -8.93 -13.40 -19.53
C LEU A 123 -9.61 -14.20 -18.42
N GLN A 124 -8.92 -14.44 -17.31
CA GLN A 124 -9.48 -15.10 -16.13
C GLN A 124 -10.58 -14.23 -15.48
N ASP A 125 -10.38 -12.92 -15.39
CA ASP A 125 -11.35 -11.96 -14.85
C ASP A 125 -12.63 -11.84 -15.70
N ARG A 126 -12.63 -12.37 -16.93
CA ARG A 126 -13.76 -12.38 -17.87
C ARG A 126 -14.34 -13.77 -18.10
N ASP A 127 -14.02 -14.71 -17.22
CA ASP A 127 -14.48 -16.11 -17.28
C ASP A 127 -14.09 -16.87 -18.57
N VAL A 128 -13.11 -16.37 -19.33
CA VAL A 128 -12.55 -17.07 -20.51
C VAL A 128 -11.62 -18.20 -20.05
N ILE A 129 -10.83 -17.95 -19.01
CA ILE A 129 -9.99 -18.94 -18.35
C ILE A 129 -10.64 -19.34 -17.03
N PRO A 130 -10.85 -20.65 -16.75
CA PRO A 130 -11.41 -21.08 -15.47
C PRO A 130 -10.62 -20.57 -14.26
N PRO A 131 -11.29 -20.19 -13.15
CA PRO A 131 -10.64 -19.57 -11.98
C PRO A 131 -9.69 -20.52 -11.24
N ASN A 132 -9.83 -21.84 -11.44
CA ASN A 132 -8.95 -22.86 -10.88
C ASN A 132 -7.62 -23.03 -11.63
N ILE A 133 -7.39 -22.30 -12.73
CA ILE A 133 -6.13 -22.29 -13.46
C ILE A 133 -5.15 -21.32 -12.78
N ILE A 134 -4.02 -21.86 -12.33
CA ILE A 134 -2.96 -21.06 -11.71
C ILE A 134 -2.13 -20.41 -12.82
N ILE A 135 -2.07 -19.07 -12.84
CA ILE A 135 -1.21 -18.29 -13.72
C ILE A 135 0.05 -17.86 -12.93
N PRO A 136 1.19 -18.58 -13.05
CA PRO A 136 2.35 -18.36 -12.19
C PRO A 136 3.05 -17.03 -12.46
N LYS A 137 3.74 -16.50 -11.46
CA LYS A 137 4.71 -15.39 -11.61
C LYS A 137 6.11 -16.00 -11.81
N MET A 138 6.86 -15.54 -12.82
CA MET A 138 8.28 -15.88 -12.93
C MET A 138 9.09 -15.13 -11.88
N LYS A 139 10.01 -15.82 -11.19
CA LYS A 139 10.92 -15.19 -10.24
C LYS A 139 12.06 -14.50 -11.01
N LYS A 140 12.45 -13.29 -10.62
CA LYS A 140 13.63 -12.62 -11.17
C LYS A 140 14.89 -13.21 -10.55
N THR A 141 15.97 -13.29 -11.34
CA THR A 141 17.30 -13.66 -10.83
C THR A 141 17.73 -12.63 -9.78
N GLY A 142 17.96 -13.07 -8.54
CA GLY A 142 18.25 -12.16 -7.42
C GLY A 142 17.02 -11.48 -6.80
N GLU A 143 15.78 -11.94 -7.09
CA GLU A 143 14.58 -11.51 -6.34
C GLU A 143 14.71 -12.00 -4.90
N VAL A 144 15.26 -11.12 -4.04
CA VAL A 144 15.38 -11.37 -2.60
C VAL A 144 13.98 -11.50 -2.05
N THR A 145 13.59 -12.72 -1.65
CA THR A 145 12.43 -12.92 -0.80
C THR A 145 12.63 -12.11 0.47
N LYS A 146 11.66 -11.29 0.86
CA LYS A 146 11.72 -10.42 2.06
C LYS A 146 12.13 -11.16 3.36
N ASN A 147 12.10 -12.50 3.36
CA ASN A 147 12.44 -13.36 4.50
C ASN A 147 13.71 -14.22 4.32
N SER A 148 14.61 -13.94 3.36
CA SER A 148 15.89 -14.70 3.31
C SER A 148 16.89 -14.14 4.30
N SER A 149 17.31 -14.97 5.26
CA SER A 149 18.32 -14.71 6.31
C SER A 149 19.76 -14.53 5.80
N PHE A 150 19.95 -14.13 4.54
CA PHE A 150 21.26 -14.09 3.86
C PHE A 150 21.72 -12.66 3.52
N LYS A 151 21.30 -11.64 4.28
CA LYS A 151 21.83 -10.28 4.13
C LYS A 151 22.32 -9.71 5.46
N ASP A 152 23.47 -10.19 5.90
CA ASP A 152 24.36 -9.39 6.74
C ASP A 152 25.12 -8.42 5.83
N THR A 153 24.62 -7.20 5.70
CA THR A 153 25.38 -6.07 5.14
C THR A 153 25.95 -5.26 6.28
N LEU A 154 27.28 -5.16 6.36
CA LEU A 154 27.98 -4.30 7.31
C LEU A 154 27.64 -2.83 7.07
N ILE A 155 27.39 -2.09 8.15
CA ILE A 155 27.09 -0.65 8.13
C ILE A 155 28.31 0.09 7.56
N GLY A 156 28.17 0.68 6.36
CA GLY A 156 29.19 1.54 5.75
C GLY A 156 29.56 1.23 4.30
N GLU A 157 29.15 0.10 3.72
CA GLU A 157 29.41 -0.17 2.30
C GLU A 157 28.51 0.66 1.38
N ARG A 158 29.09 1.65 0.69
CA ARG A 158 28.45 2.27 -0.48
C ARG A 158 28.58 1.34 -1.66
N GLN A 159 27.45 0.84 -2.18
CA GLN A 159 27.42 0.19 -3.48
C GLN A 159 27.91 1.15 -4.56
N ALA A 160 28.83 0.68 -5.41
CA ALA A 160 29.29 1.42 -6.57
C ALA A 160 28.10 1.72 -7.50
N ALA A 161 27.80 3.01 -7.66
CA ALA A 161 26.78 3.46 -8.61
C ALA A 161 27.44 3.57 -9.99
N GLU A 162 27.05 2.70 -10.92
CA GLU A 162 27.40 2.84 -12.33
C GLU A 162 26.58 4.01 -12.91
N VAL A 163 27.24 5.14 -13.17
CA VAL A 163 26.59 6.29 -13.82
C VAL A 163 26.45 5.98 -15.32
N LYS A 164 25.28 5.48 -15.71
CA LYS A 164 24.88 5.46 -17.12
C LYS A 164 24.42 6.85 -17.52
N VAL A 165 25.25 7.53 -18.31
CA VAL A 165 24.83 8.73 -19.05
C VAL A 165 23.95 8.25 -20.20
N ASP A 166 22.66 8.05 -19.93
CA ASP A 166 21.69 7.80 -20.99
C ASP A 166 21.41 9.12 -21.72
N HIS A 167 21.78 9.16 -23.00
CA HIS A 167 21.29 10.14 -23.95
C HIS A 167 19.77 10.01 -24.10
N THR A 168 19.02 10.75 -23.29
CA THR A 168 17.82 11.55 -23.61
C THR A 168 17.11 11.87 -22.30
N ILE A 169 17.60 12.87 -21.58
CA ILE A 169 16.72 13.62 -20.69
C ILE A 169 15.78 14.37 -21.62
N ASN A 170 14.57 13.85 -21.84
CA ASN A 170 13.48 14.69 -22.30
C ASN A 170 13.26 15.71 -21.19
N ASN A 171 13.82 16.92 -21.37
CA ASN A 171 13.60 18.09 -20.50
C ASN A 171 12.15 18.60 -20.57
N VAL A 172 11.21 17.79 -21.04
CA VAL A 172 9.79 18.08 -21.08
C VAL A 172 9.09 16.92 -20.39
N LEU A 173 8.38 17.25 -19.31
CA LEU A 173 7.67 16.29 -18.45
C LEU A 173 6.60 15.48 -19.21
N VAL A 174 6.22 15.86 -20.44
CA VAL A 174 5.07 15.30 -21.18
C VAL A 174 5.23 15.47 -22.72
N PRO A 175 4.63 14.61 -23.56
CA PRO A 175 4.71 14.73 -25.02
C PRO A 175 3.87 15.89 -25.55
N ILE A 176 4.49 16.82 -26.27
CA ILE A 176 3.81 17.90 -26.99
C ILE A 176 3.14 17.30 -28.23
N SER A 177 1.81 17.21 -28.24
CA SER A 177 1.02 16.79 -29.41
C SER A 177 0.69 18.00 -30.30
N LEU A 178 1.26 18.05 -31.51
CA LEU A 178 1.10 19.13 -32.50
C LEU A 178 -0.30 19.24 -33.16
N SER A 179 -1.28 18.42 -32.73
CA SER A 179 -2.66 18.45 -33.25
C SER A 179 -3.62 19.24 -32.36
N ARG A 180 -3.14 19.77 -31.23
CA ARG A 180 -3.93 20.50 -30.24
C ARG A 180 -3.48 21.95 -30.18
N ASN A 181 -4.40 22.85 -29.85
CA ASN A 181 -4.01 24.19 -29.42
C ASN A 181 -3.33 24.07 -28.04
N ASP A 182 -2.25 24.82 -27.82
CA ASP A 182 -1.51 24.85 -26.56
C ASP A 182 -2.44 25.14 -25.37
N ALA A 183 -3.49 25.95 -25.56
CA ALA A 183 -4.49 26.23 -24.53
C ALA A 183 -5.31 24.99 -24.13
N GLU A 184 -5.85 24.25 -25.10
CA GLU A 184 -6.64 23.03 -24.84
C GLU A 184 -5.80 21.93 -24.18
N TYR A 185 -4.52 21.86 -24.55
CA TYR A 185 -3.56 20.94 -23.96
C TYR A 185 -3.24 21.29 -22.49
N LEU A 186 -3.04 22.58 -22.19
CA LEU A 186 -2.76 23.04 -20.82
C LEU A 186 -3.98 22.87 -19.91
N ASP A 187 -5.20 23.08 -20.42
CA ASP A 187 -6.43 22.90 -19.65
C ASP A 187 -6.68 21.44 -19.27
N GLU A 188 -6.50 20.49 -20.20
CA GLU A 188 -6.61 19.06 -19.91
C GLU A 188 -5.55 18.61 -18.91
N PHE A 189 -4.33 19.11 -19.06
CA PHE A 189 -3.22 18.80 -18.15
C PHE A 189 -3.45 19.37 -16.75
N GLU A 190 -3.91 20.61 -16.66
CA GLU A 190 -4.28 21.23 -15.39
C GLU A 190 -5.42 20.46 -14.72
N PHE A 191 -6.43 20.02 -15.49
CA PHE A 191 -7.52 19.20 -14.98
C PHE A 191 -7.03 17.86 -14.42
N ASP A 192 -6.19 17.13 -15.16
CA ASP A 192 -5.66 15.85 -14.72
C ASP A 192 -4.77 15.98 -13.48
N LEU A 193 -3.92 17.03 -13.44
CA LEU A 193 -3.10 17.32 -12.27
C LEU A 193 -3.95 17.71 -11.05
N LYS A 194 -4.97 18.56 -11.22
CA LYS A 194 -5.89 18.92 -10.15
C LYS A 194 -6.62 17.69 -9.63
N ARG A 195 -7.17 16.87 -10.51
CA ARG A 195 -7.85 15.63 -10.13
C ARG A 195 -6.94 14.67 -9.36
N ALA A 196 -5.72 14.46 -9.83
CA ALA A 196 -4.76 13.59 -9.16
C ALA A 196 -4.32 14.16 -7.79
N ARG A 197 -4.11 15.47 -7.72
CA ARG A 197 -3.78 16.19 -6.49
C ARG A 197 -4.93 16.10 -5.48
N ASP A 198 -6.16 16.35 -5.91
CA ASP A 198 -7.33 16.36 -5.04
C ASP A 198 -7.61 14.94 -4.49
N ALA A 199 -7.48 13.90 -5.33
CA ALA A 199 -7.59 12.52 -4.88
C ALA A 199 -6.50 12.12 -3.84
N LEU A 200 -5.26 12.59 -4.05
CA LEU A 200 -4.18 12.38 -3.09
C LEU A 200 -4.45 13.14 -1.78
N HIS A 201 -4.88 14.40 -1.89
CA HIS A 201 -5.22 15.25 -0.76
C HIS A 201 -6.30 14.60 0.11
N ASP A 202 -7.40 14.16 -0.50
CA ASP A 202 -8.51 13.51 0.22
C ASP A 202 -8.07 12.23 0.93
N SER A 203 -7.18 11.46 0.31
CA SER A 203 -6.63 10.24 0.90
C SER A 203 -5.75 10.55 2.11
N LEU A 204 -4.86 11.56 1.99
CA LEU A 204 -4.01 12.01 3.08
C LEU A 204 -4.81 12.65 4.22
N MET A 205 -5.88 13.39 3.91
CA MET A 205 -6.79 13.95 4.89
C MET A 205 -7.53 12.88 5.69
N LYS A 206 -8.03 11.83 5.03
CA LYS A 206 -8.63 10.68 5.72
C LYS A 206 -7.63 9.99 6.64
N TYR A 207 -6.39 9.83 6.16
CA TYR A 207 -5.30 9.24 6.95
C TYR A 207 -4.97 10.07 8.19
N TRP A 208 -4.83 11.39 8.03
CA TRP A 208 -4.63 12.33 9.14
C TRP A 208 -5.75 12.23 10.18
N LYS A 209 -7.00 12.31 9.73
CA LYS A 209 -8.18 12.19 10.61
C LYS A 209 -8.19 10.87 11.37
N ALA A 210 -7.79 9.76 10.74
CA ALA A 210 -7.70 8.48 11.41
C ALA A 210 -6.68 8.51 12.56
N ILE A 211 -5.46 9.02 12.33
CA ILE A 211 -4.44 9.19 13.37
C ILE A 211 -4.99 10.01 14.54
N LYS A 212 -5.53 11.20 14.24
CA LYS A 212 -6.03 12.14 15.23
C LYS A 212 -7.19 11.56 16.05
N THR A 213 -8.16 10.93 15.39
CA THR A 213 -9.32 10.29 16.05
C THR A 213 -8.87 9.17 17.01
N HIS A 214 -7.89 8.35 16.62
CA HIS A 214 -7.35 7.29 17.48
C HIS A 214 -6.64 7.86 18.72
N TYR A 215 -5.87 8.93 18.53
CA TYR A 215 -5.17 9.60 19.62
C TYR A 215 -6.13 10.26 20.61
N ASP A 216 -7.09 11.06 20.12
CA ASP A 216 -8.05 11.78 20.95
C ASP A 216 -8.95 10.81 21.72
N PHE A 217 -9.38 9.73 21.06
CA PHE A 217 -10.11 8.64 21.71
C PHE A 217 -9.32 8.06 22.89
N ALA A 218 -8.03 7.76 22.69
CA ALA A 218 -7.20 7.20 23.73
C ALA A 218 -6.94 8.20 24.86
N GLN A 219 -6.70 9.49 24.58
CA GLN A 219 -6.54 10.50 25.63
C GLN A 219 -7.81 10.61 26.49
N SER A 220 -8.99 10.69 25.84
CA SER A 220 -10.28 10.70 26.53
C SER A 220 -10.48 9.43 27.36
N LEU A 221 -10.15 8.26 26.81
CA LEU A 221 -10.23 6.99 27.53
C LEU A 221 -9.33 6.99 28.78
N MET A 222 -8.08 7.45 28.66
CA MET A 222 -7.14 7.48 29.77
C MET A 222 -7.63 8.37 30.92
N GLU A 223 -8.28 9.48 30.61
CA GLU A 223 -8.83 10.40 31.60
C GLU A 223 -10.12 9.87 32.25
N ASP A 224 -11.03 9.35 31.44
CA ASP A 224 -12.39 9.00 31.86
C ASP A 224 -12.49 7.59 32.46
N PHE A 225 -11.66 6.65 32.02
CA PHE A 225 -11.79 5.24 32.40
C PHE A 225 -11.71 5.03 33.93
N PRO A 226 -10.75 5.64 34.67
CA PRO A 226 -10.70 5.52 36.13
C PRO A 226 -11.95 6.09 36.83
N LYS A 227 -12.54 7.14 36.26
CA LYS A 227 -13.72 7.82 36.82
C LYS A 227 -15.01 7.03 36.56
N LYS A 228 -15.16 6.48 35.35
CA LYS A 228 -16.37 5.78 34.89
C LYS A 228 -16.40 4.30 35.29
N HIS A 229 -15.25 3.65 35.42
CA HIS A 229 -15.14 2.21 35.69
C HIS A 229 -14.25 1.86 36.90
N PRO A 230 -14.46 2.48 38.09
CA PRO A 230 -13.60 2.26 39.26
C PRO A 230 -13.61 0.80 39.73
N LEU A 231 -14.77 0.14 39.73
CA LEU A 231 -14.91 -1.26 40.15
C LEU A 231 -14.07 -2.23 39.31
N LEU A 232 -14.03 -2.00 37.99
CA LEU A 232 -13.27 -2.85 37.07
C LEU A 232 -11.75 -2.67 37.28
N LEU A 233 -11.33 -1.43 37.55
CA LEU A 233 -9.94 -1.11 37.87
C LEU A 233 -9.52 -1.68 39.24
N GLU A 234 -10.40 -1.66 40.24
CA GLU A 234 -10.16 -2.29 41.53
C GLU A 234 -9.98 -3.81 41.41
N ARG A 235 -10.84 -4.49 40.63
CA ARG A 235 -10.68 -5.92 40.33
C ARG A 235 -9.30 -6.23 39.73
N TYR A 236 -8.89 -5.44 38.74
CA TYR A 236 -7.57 -5.56 38.11
C TYR A 236 -6.42 -5.38 39.13
N LYS A 237 -6.48 -4.32 39.95
CA LYS A 237 -5.48 -4.04 41.00
C LYS A 237 -5.41 -5.19 42.02
N ASN A 238 -6.56 -5.68 42.46
CA ASN A 238 -6.69 -6.77 43.44
C ASN A 238 -6.34 -8.16 42.87
N GLY A 239 -6.15 -8.29 41.55
CA GLY A 239 -5.81 -9.56 40.90
C GLY A 239 -6.99 -10.48 40.64
N ASP A 240 -8.23 -9.97 40.72
CA ASP A 240 -9.43 -10.69 40.30
C ASP A 240 -9.63 -10.54 38.79
N LEU A 241 -8.90 -11.36 38.02
CA LEU A 241 -8.73 -11.19 36.58
C LEU A 241 -9.72 -11.98 35.70
N TYR A 242 -10.57 -12.83 36.28
CA TYR A 242 -11.33 -13.81 35.51
C TYR A 242 -12.79 -13.88 35.92
N ASP A 243 -13.67 -13.81 34.91
CA ASP A 243 -15.07 -14.20 35.03
C ASP A 243 -15.24 -15.67 34.64
N TYR A 244 -16.03 -16.42 35.41
CA TYR A 244 -16.26 -17.85 35.20
C TYR A 244 -17.67 -18.11 34.68
N PHE A 245 -17.76 -18.83 33.57
CA PHE A 245 -19.02 -19.17 32.92
C PHE A 245 -19.23 -20.69 32.93
N TYR A 246 -20.46 -21.09 33.24
CA TYR A 246 -20.90 -22.48 33.24
C TYR A 246 -21.85 -22.71 32.07
N ASP A 247 -21.49 -23.62 31.18
CA ASP A 247 -22.43 -24.18 30.21
C ASP A 247 -22.85 -25.56 30.69
N LYS A 248 -24.07 -25.65 31.24
CA LYS A 248 -24.62 -26.91 31.78
C LYS A 248 -24.89 -27.95 30.69
N ASN A 249 -24.95 -27.53 29.42
CA ASN A 249 -25.27 -28.39 28.29
C ASN A 249 -24.01 -28.88 27.54
N ASP A 250 -22.83 -28.31 27.82
CA ASP A 250 -21.56 -28.69 27.21
C ASP A 250 -20.90 -29.85 27.98
N LEU A 251 -21.32 -31.08 27.66
CA LEU A 251 -20.75 -32.30 28.23
C LEU A 251 -19.37 -32.59 27.62
N GLY A 252 -18.40 -32.90 28.47
CA GLY A 252 -17.07 -33.35 28.05
C GLY A 252 -17.10 -34.75 27.46
N LYS A 253 -15.95 -35.21 26.93
CA LYS A 253 -15.79 -36.52 26.26
C LYS A 253 -16.28 -37.74 27.08
N ASN A 254 -16.47 -37.57 28.41
CA ASN A 254 -16.87 -38.63 29.33
C ASN A 254 -18.30 -38.45 29.87
N GLY A 255 -19.13 -37.58 29.26
CA GLY A 255 -20.49 -37.30 29.74
C GLY A 255 -20.54 -36.50 31.06
N LYS A 256 -19.39 -36.00 31.54
CA LYS A 256 -19.28 -35.11 32.71
C LYS A 256 -19.34 -33.63 32.26
N PRO A 257 -19.91 -32.72 33.06
CA PRO A 257 -19.86 -31.29 32.76
C PRO A 257 -18.41 -30.82 32.55
N LYS A 258 -18.15 -30.05 31.49
CA LYS A 258 -16.82 -29.44 31.31
C LYS A 258 -16.52 -28.47 32.47
N PRO A 259 -15.24 -28.31 32.85
CA PRO A 259 -14.85 -27.29 33.81
C PRO A 259 -15.27 -25.90 33.32
N PRO A 260 -15.55 -24.95 34.24
CA PRO A 260 -16.02 -23.62 33.88
C PRO A 260 -15.03 -22.93 32.94
N ARG A 261 -15.58 -22.29 31.90
CA ARG A 261 -14.77 -21.49 30.99
C ARG A 261 -14.44 -20.17 31.68
N ARG A 262 -13.16 -19.80 31.68
CA ARG A 262 -12.70 -18.51 32.20
C ARG A 262 -12.57 -17.49 31.08
N LYS A 263 -13.05 -16.26 31.28
CA LYS A 263 -12.83 -15.11 30.41
C LYS A 263 -12.04 -14.07 31.19
N HIS A 264 -10.98 -13.53 30.60
CA HIS A 264 -10.21 -12.45 31.22
C HIS A 264 -11.03 -11.17 31.24
N ILE A 265 -10.96 -10.38 32.32
CA ILE A 265 -11.70 -9.10 32.44
C ILE A 265 -11.25 -8.07 31.39
N ALA A 266 -9.99 -8.14 30.96
CA ALA A 266 -9.42 -7.33 29.88
C ALA A 266 -9.47 -8.05 28.50
N ASN A 267 -10.58 -8.72 28.19
CA ASN A 267 -10.74 -9.38 26.89
C ASN A 267 -11.04 -8.35 25.78
N PRO A 268 -10.24 -8.30 24.68
CA PRO A 268 -10.43 -7.34 23.59
C PRO A 268 -11.79 -7.45 22.88
N THR A 269 -12.39 -8.64 22.83
CA THR A 269 -13.68 -8.87 22.13
C THR A 269 -14.91 -8.30 22.86
N SER A 270 -14.72 -7.69 24.03
CA SER A 270 -15.78 -7.03 24.78
C SER A 270 -15.44 -5.58 25.02
N LEU A 271 -16.40 -4.67 24.84
CA LEU A 271 -16.20 -3.22 24.97
C LEU A 271 -15.46 -2.84 26.27
N PHE A 272 -15.95 -3.29 27.43
CA PHE A 272 -15.30 -2.96 28.71
C PHE A 272 -13.91 -3.60 28.85
N GLY A 273 -13.74 -4.81 28.30
CA GLY A 273 -12.46 -5.51 28.34
C GLY A 273 -11.42 -4.91 27.40
N SER A 274 -11.82 -4.41 26.23
CA SER A 274 -10.94 -3.68 25.31
C SER A 274 -10.57 -2.32 25.87
N MET A 275 -11.51 -1.62 26.53
CA MET A 275 -11.22 -0.38 27.24
C MET A 275 -10.22 -0.60 28.38
N LEU A 276 -10.39 -1.65 29.19
CA LEU A 276 -9.44 -2.00 30.25
C LEU A 276 -8.07 -2.38 29.66
N LEU A 277 -8.04 -3.17 28.58
CA LEU A 277 -6.80 -3.51 27.88
C LEU A 277 -6.05 -2.25 27.44
N MET A 278 -6.73 -1.33 26.74
CA MET A 278 -6.13 -0.08 26.29
C MET A 278 -5.67 0.79 27.46
N TYR A 279 -6.47 0.90 28.51
CA TYR A 279 -6.09 1.66 29.71
C TYR A 279 -4.81 1.11 30.33
N VAL A 280 -4.73 -0.21 30.55
CA VAL A 280 -3.54 -0.85 31.14
C VAL A 280 -2.31 -0.70 30.24
N VAL A 281 -2.47 -0.85 28.92
CA VAL A 281 -1.37 -0.61 27.97
C VAL A 281 -0.89 0.84 28.05
N GLY A 282 -1.81 1.81 28.11
CA GLY A 282 -1.47 3.22 28.24
C GLY A 282 -0.80 3.57 29.57
N SER A 283 -1.30 3.05 30.69
CA SER A 283 -0.82 3.42 32.04
C SER A 283 0.40 2.62 32.51
N GLU A 284 0.51 1.35 32.13
CA GLU A 284 1.55 0.43 32.64
C GLU A 284 2.59 0.05 31.58
N CYS A 285 2.27 0.18 30.29
CA CYS A 285 3.20 -0.11 29.18
C CYS A 285 3.66 1.15 28.44
N ASN A 286 3.35 2.34 28.95
CA ASN A 286 3.58 3.62 28.26
C ASN A 286 3.00 3.66 26.84
N GLY A 287 1.93 2.92 26.57
CA GLY A 287 1.32 2.84 25.25
C GLY A 287 2.03 1.92 24.24
N ILE A 288 3.13 1.26 24.63
CA ILE A 288 3.84 0.32 23.76
C ILE A 288 3.14 -1.03 23.83
N PHE A 289 2.54 -1.46 22.72
CA PHE A 289 1.90 -2.76 22.62
C PHE A 289 2.90 -3.84 22.17
N ASN A 290 3.77 -4.29 23.09
CA ASN A 290 4.68 -5.40 22.83
C ASN A 290 4.17 -6.71 23.44
N ILE A 291 3.84 -7.68 22.59
CA ILE A 291 3.29 -8.99 22.99
C ILE A 291 4.20 -9.71 24.00
N HIS A 292 5.51 -9.52 23.92
CA HIS A 292 6.47 -10.12 24.85
C HIS A 292 6.50 -9.45 26.22
N GLU A 293 5.99 -8.23 26.33
CA GLU A 293 5.91 -7.48 27.59
C GLU A 293 4.56 -7.64 28.28
N LEU A 294 3.49 -7.98 27.52
CA LEU A 294 2.16 -8.25 28.05
C LEU A 294 2.12 -9.24 29.24
N PRO A 295 2.94 -10.32 29.31
CA PRO A 295 2.94 -11.24 30.45
C PRO A 295 3.49 -10.65 31.75
N LYS A 296 4.26 -9.55 31.67
CA LYS A 296 4.73 -8.81 32.87
C LYS A 296 3.58 -8.02 33.51
N VAL A 297 2.56 -7.74 32.72
CA VAL A 297 1.37 -6.99 33.07
C VAL A 297 0.24 -7.99 33.30
N LYS A 298 -0.78 -7.69 34.10
CA LYS A 298 -1.88 -8.64 34.39
C LYS A 298 -2.89 -8.72 33.23
N LEU A 299 -2.38 -8.81 32.00
CA LEU A 299 -3.13 -8.86 30.75
C LEU A 299 -3.25 -10.31 30.24
N PRO A 300 -4.19 -10.60 29.32
CA PRO A 300 -4.39 -11.96 28.84
C PRO A 300 -3.14 -12.53 28.13
N ASN A 301 -2.55 -13.60 28.68
CA ASN A 301 -1.39 -14.28 28.08
C ASN A 301 -1.61 -14.82 26.66
N LYS A 302 -2.87 -15.09 26.27
CA LYS A 302 -3.25 -15.56 24.93
C LYS A 302 -3.59 -14.41 23.96
N ILE A 303 -2.94 -13.26 24.12
CA ILE A 303 -2.85 -12.28 23.04
C ILE A 303 -1.81 -12.72 21.99
N SER A 304 -0.90 -13.63 22.35
CA SER A 304 0.15 -14.11 21.44
C SER A 304 -0.38 -15.05 20.35
N ASP A 305 -0.08 -14.64 19.11
CA ASP A 305 -0.01 -15.40 17.86
C ASP A 305 -1.31 -16.01 17.31
N SER A 306 -1.92 -15.25 16.40
CA SER A 306 -2.78 -15.64 15.25
C SER A 306 -4.28 -15.35 15.26
N ALA A 307 -4.89 -14.78 16.31
CA ALA A 307 -6.36 -14.65 16.36
C ALA A 307 -6.96 -13.28 16.71
N ILE A 308 -6.19 -12.29 17.20
CA ILE A 308 -6.75 -10.96 17.52
C ILE A 308 -6.30 -9.98 16.44
N THR A 309 -7.22 -9.67 15.55
CA THR A 309 -7.13 -8.64 14.54
C THR A 309 -7.54 -7.28 15.12
N SER A 310 -7.38 -6.23 14.34
CA SER A 310 -7.83 -4.90 14.72
C SER A 310 -9.37 -4.82 14.90
N ASP A 311 -10.11 -5.73 14.27
CA ASP A 311 -11.57 -5.87 14.40
C ASP A 311 -11.99 -6.52 15.72
N ASP A 312 -11.10 -7.28 16.36
CA ASP A 312 -11.38 -7.94 17.63
C ASP A 312 -11.30 -6.97 18.81
N VAL A 313 -10.70 -5.79 18.65
CA VAL A 313 -10.65 -4.74 19.69
C VAL A 313 -11.79 -3.76 19.47
N VAL A 314 -12.92 -4.06 20.11
CA VAL A 314 -14.22 -3.43 19.85
C VAL A 314 -14.25 -1.92 20.07
N CYS A 315 -13.36 -1.38 20.93
CA CYS A 315 -13.37 0.05 21.25
C CYS A 315 -12.53 0.94 20.32
N LEU A 316 -11.76 0.39 19.37
CA LEU A 316 -10.91 1.23 18.51
C LEU A 316 -11.73 1.97 17.44
N PRO A 317 -11.46 3.26 17.18
CA PRO A 317 -12.18 4.03 16.16
C PRO A 317 -11.99 3.50 14.73
N GLU A 318 -13.01 3.60 13.87
CA GLU A 318 -12.90 3.15 12.47
C GLU A 318 -11.84 3.92 11.67
N LEU A 319 -11.19 3.25 10.70
CA LEU A 319 -10.10 3.83 9.90
C LEU A 319 -10.58 4.81 8.82
N GLY A 320 -11.83 4.72 8.36
CA GLY A 320 -12.43 5.68 7.41
C GLY A 320 -11.82 5.69 5.99
N PHE A 321 -10.94 4.74 5.65
CA PHE A 321 -10.36 4.56 4.30
C PHE A 321 -10.36 3.10 3.85
N GLU A 322 -10.39 2.86 2.53
CA GLU A 322 -10.73 1.56 1.91
C GLU A 322 -9.64 0.48 2.04
N SER A 323 -8.36 0.84 2.12
CA SER A 323 -7.24 -0.12 2.19
C SER A 323 -6.60 -0.12 3.58
N SER A 324 -6.82 -1.19 4.34
CA SER A 324 -6.23 -1.42 5.67
C SER A 324 -5.11 -2.46 5.68
N GLU A 325 -4.69 -2.97 4.51
CA GLU A 325 -3.75 -4.09 4.38
C GLU A 325 -2.40 -3.86 5.08
N ASN A 326 -2.01 -2.60 5.30
CA ASN A 326 -0.75 -2.22 5.95
C ASN A 326 -0.93 -1.64 7.37
N ILE A 327 -2.16 -1.59 7.89
CA ILE A 327 -2.47 -1.02 9.20
C ILE A 327 -2.90 -2.15 10.14
N ASP A 328 -1.93 -2.75 10.82
CA ASP A 328 -2.17 -3.80 11.80
C ASP A 328 -2.65 -3.22 13.15
N LEU A 329 -3.04 -4.12 14.07
CA LEU A 329 -3.48 -3.76 15.41
C LEU A 329 -2.41 -2.93 16.17
N SER A 330 -1.13 -3.31 16.05
CA SER A 330 -0.04 -2.59 16.70
C SER A 330 0.07 -1.16 16.17
N HIS A 331 -0.17 -0.93 14.87
CA HIS A 331 -0.12 0.39 14.25
C HIS A 331 -1.24 1.29 14.77
N ARG A 332 -2.45 0.74 14.93
CA ARG A 332 -3.57 1.51 15.53
C ARG A 332 -3.29 1.86 17.00
N PHE A 333 -2.65 0.95 17.74
CA PHE A 333 -2.16 1.23 19.09
C PHE A 333 -1.07 2.32 19.10
N ASP A 334 -0.13 2.27 18.14
CA ASP A 334 0.89 3.31 17.97
C ASP A 334 0.21 4.68 17.83
N TRP A 335 -0.81 4.81 16.96
CA TRP A 335 -1.58 6.05 16.81
C TRP A 335 -2.30 6.49 18.10
N CYS A 336 -2.97 5.58 18.80
CA CYS A 336 -3.64 5.88 20.07
C CYS A 336 -2.70 6.52 21.11
N PHE A 337 -1.44 6.10 21.15
CA PHE A 337 -0.48 6.58 22.13
C PHE A 337 0.54 7.59 21.57
N GLY A 338 0.33 8.07 20.34
CA GLY A 338 1.16 9.11 19.74
C GLY A 338 2.53 8.62 19.27
N TYR A 339 2.66 7.32 18.96
CA TYR A 339 3.80 6.76 18.26
C TYR A 339 3.53 6.79 16.76
N LEU A 340 4.44 7.40 16.00
CA LEU A 340 4.32 7.52 14.55
C LEU A 340 5.43 6.72 13.87
N ARG A 341 5.05 5.86 12.92
CA ARG A 341 5.96 5.14 12.05
C ARG A 341 6.45 6.05 10.92
N ASN A 342 7.52 5.64 10.24
CA ASN A 342 8.07 6.40 9.10
C ASN A 342 7.03 6.66 8.00
N ALA A 343 6.09 5.73 7.79
CA ALA A 343 5.00 5.91 6.83
C ALA A 343 4.04 7.02 7.25
N ASP A 344 3.69 7.08 8.54
CA ASP A 344 2.80 8.13 9.08
C ASP A 344 3.44 9.51 8.89
N ILE A 345 4.72 9.65 9.25
CA ILE A 345 5.49 10.88 9.08
C ILE A 345 5.53 11.28 7.59
N GLY A 346 5.74 10.32 6.69
CA GLY A 346 5.71 10.55 5.26
C GLY A 346 4.37 11.10 4.76
N CYS A 347 3.26 10.54 5.23
CA CYS A 347 1.91 11.01 4.89
C CYS A 347 1.64 12.42 5.43
N LEU A 348 2.02 12.72 6.67
CA LEU A 348 1.85 14.06 7.25
C LEU A 348 2.71 15.11 6.52
N ILE A 349 3.96 14.79 6.20
CA ILE A 349 4.83 15.70 5.44
C ILE A 349 4.26 15.94 4.04
N ALA A 350 3.76 14.89 3.37
CA ALA A 350 3.14 15.04 2.05
C ALA A 350 1.92 15.97 2.12
N LEU A 351 1.06 15.81 3.13
CA LEU A 351 -0.10 16.67 3.33
C LEU A 351 0.32 18.12 3.61
N LEU A 352 1.26 18.33 4.53
CA LEU A 352 1.79 19.65 4.84
C LEU A 352 2.41 20.34 3.61
N MET A 353 3.12 19.61 2.75
CA MET A 353 3.66 20.16 1.50
C MET A 353 2.57 20.54 0.48
N MET A 354 1.45 19.83 0.47
CA MET A 354 0.32 20.14 -0.41
C MET A 354 -0.45 21.38 0.06
N LEU A 355 -0.60 21.55 1.38
CA LEU A 355 -1.23 22.71 1.99
C LEU A 355 -0.31 23.94 2.01
N ASN A 356 1.00 23.71 2.14
CA ASN A 356 2.04 24.74 2.28
C ASN A 356 3.13 24.53 1.21
N PRO A 357 2.92 25.03 -0.01
CA PRO A 357 3.77 24.71 -1.17
C PRO A 357 5.18 25.30 -1.12
N LYS A 358 5.49 26.26 -0.23
CA LYS A 358 6.88 26.71 -0.06
C LYS A 358 7.69 25.70 0.76
N PHE A 359 7.06 24.84 1.54
CA PHE A 359 7.74 23.81 2.29
C PHE A 359 8.19 22.65 1.41
N THR A 360 9.30 22.04 1.81
CA THR A 360 9.91 20.90 1.12
C THR A 360 10.08 19.76 2.12
N TYR A 361 10.12 18.53 1.64
CA TYR A 361 10.30 17.35 2.50
C TYR A 361 11.48 17.51 3.48
N ILE A 362 12.65 17.91 2.95
CA ILE A 362 13.86 18.07 3.77
C ILE A 362 13.71 19.20 4.79
N SER A 363 13.06 20.32 4.43
CA SER A 363 12.88 21.45 5.35
C SER A 363 11.94 21.10 6.50
N LEU A 364 10.86 20.34 6.24
CA LEU A 364 9.95 19.88 7.27
C LEU A 364 10.58 18.81 8.16
N LEU A 365 11.30 17.84 7.57
CA LEU A 365 11.96 16.77 8.31
C LEU A 365 13.05 17.29 9.27
N GLN A 366 13.73 18.37 8.89
CA GLN A 366 14.80 19.00 9.67
C GLN A 366 14.31 20.18 10.51
N ALA A 367 13.01 20.48 10.48
CA ALA A 367 12.47 21.59 11.22
C ALA A 367 12.69 21.38 12.72
N LYS A 368 13.22 22.41 13.38
CA LYS A 368 13.32 22.43 14.83
C LYS A 368 12.00 22.94 15.42
N VAL A 369 11.79 22.68 16.71
CA VAL A 369 10.63 23.21 17.45
C VAL A 369 10.95 24.59 18.06
N LYS A 370 12.23 24.84 18.31
CA LYS A 370 12.78 26.13 18.77
C LYS A 370 14.04 26.45 17.98
N TYR A 371 14.29 27.74 17.75
CA TYR A 371 15.54 28.22 17.21
C TYR A 371 16.69 28.01 18.20
N THR A 372 17.93 28.18 17.74
CA THR A 372 19.14 28.18 18.59
C THR A 372 19.18 29.33 19.61
N ASP A 373 18.37 30.37 19.41
CA ASP A 373 18.21 31.53 20.32
C ASP A 373 16.96 31.41 21.23
N GLY A 374 16.23 30.29 21.16
CA GLY A 374 15.06 30.02 22.00
C GLY A 374 13.73 30.60 21.51
N GLN A 375 13.69 31.28 20.36
CA GLN A 375 12.41 31.74 19.79
C GLN A 375 11.59 30.58 19.21
N PRO A 376 10.25 30.62 19.32
CA PRO A 376 9.37 29.59 18.75
C PRO A 376 9.33 29.69 17.22
N LEU A 377 9.28 28.56 16.52
CA LEU A 377 9.14 28.53 15.05
C LEU A 377 7.69 28.75 14.57
N LEU A 378 6.73 28.79 15.50
CA LEU A 378 5.36 29.25 15.30
C LEU A 378 5.25 30.70 15.77
N GLU A 379 4.90 31.61 14.86
CA GLU A 379 4.68 33.02 15.14
C GLU A 379 3.24 33.39 14.77
N LEU A 380 2.55 34.09 15.64
CA LEU A 380 1.21 34.62 15.36
C LEU A 380 1.37 36.03 14.78
N ASP A 381 0.84 36.25 13.58
CA ASP A 381 0.82 37.55 12.90
C ASP A 381 -0.61 37.98 12.54
N ASP A 382 -0.75 39.16 11.93
CA ASP A 382 -2.05 39.76 11.59
C ASP A 382 -2.88 38.92 10.60
N LEU A 383 -2.28 37.92 9.94
CA LEU A 383 -2.91 37.04 8.96
C LEU A 383 -3.13 35.62 9.49
N GLY A 384 -2.62 35.27 10.68
CA GLY A 384 -2.84 33.99 11.34
C GLY A 384 -1.59 33.41 12.00
N VAL A 385 -1.54 32.08 12.16
CA VAL A 385 -0.34 31.40 12.67
C VAL A 385 0.58 31.07 11.50
N SER A 386 1.83 31.46 11.63
CA SER A 386 2.85 31.27 10.61
C SER A 386 3.96 30.36 11.12
N PHE A 387 4.44 29.47 10.25
CA PHE A 387 5.56 28.58 10.55
C PHE A 387 6.78 28.98 9.73
N SER A 388 7.87 29.24 10.43
CA SER A 388 9.14 29.58 9.81
C SER A 388 10.08 28.37 9.83
N ILE A 389 10.86 28.18 8.77
CA ILE A 389 11.88 27.10 8.68
C ILE A 389 13.16 27.67 8.12
N GLU A 390 14.28 27.37 8.79
CA GLU A 390 15.61 27.76 8.36
C GLU A 390 16.12 26.87 7.21
N LYS A 391 16.65 27.48 6.14
CA LYS A 391 17.28 26.73 5.04
C LYS A 391 18.71 26.33 5.41
N ALA A 392 18.95 25.02 5.57
CA ALA A 392 20.26 24.45 5.88
C ALA A 392 21.42 24.80 4.92
N ARG A 393 21.13 25.28 3.69
CA ARG A 393 22.15 25.57 2.66
C ARG A 393 22.29 27.03 2.26
N ALA A 394 21.45 27.94 2.77
CA ALA A 394 21.36 29.29 2.22
C ALA A 394 21.10 30.41 3.25
N SER A 395 21.20 30.13 4.56
CA SER A 395 21.00 31.13 5.64
C SER A 395 19.79 32.05 5.42
N GLY A 396 18.69 31.48 4.92
CA GLY A 396 17.48 32.22 4.56
C GLY A 396 16.24 31.49 5.07
N MET A 397 15.22 32.26 5.44
CA MET A 397 13.99 31.73 6.04
C MET A 397 12.93 31.39 4.98
N LYS A 398 12.16 30.33 5.23
CA LYS A 398 10.87 30.08 4.55
C LYS A 398 9.76 30.25 5.58
N LYS A 399 8.84 31.18 5.33
CA LYS A 399 7.67 31.45 6.17
C LYS A 399 6.38 31.23 5.37
N GLU A 400 5.46 30.45 5.91
CA GLU A 400 4.08 30.31 5.40
C GLU A 400 3.07 30.47 6.52
N HIS A 401 1.92 31.03 6.18
CA HIS A 401 0.74 31.01 7.05
C HIS A 401 0.14 29.62 6.95
N LEU A 402 -0.07 29.01 8.10
CA LEU A 402 -0.66 27.70 8.22
C LEU A 402 -2.17 27.82 8.08
N ASP A 403 -2.76 26.94 7.29
CA ASP A 403 -4.18 26.68 7.39
C ASP A 403 -4.49 25.87 8.66
N ASP A 404 -5.77 25.80 9.03
CA ASP A 404 -6.20 25.16 10.29
C ASP A 404 -5.71 23.71 10.40
N VAL A 405 -5.69 22.98 9.28
CA VAL A 405 -5.22 21.59 9.23
C VAL A 405 -3.72 21.51 9.46
N SER A 406 -2.92 22.38 8.83
CA SER A 406 -1.47 22.38 9.03
C SER A 406 -1.09 22.78 10.44
N LEU A 407 -1.82 23.71 11.04
CA LEU A 407 -1.65 24.08 12.44
C LEU A 407 -1.96 22.89 13.36
N GLU A 408 -3.11 22.24 13.16
CA GLU A 408 -3.52 21.07 13.93
C GLU A 408 -2.47 19.94 13.88
N ILE A 409 -1.91 19.66 12.70
CA ILE A 409 -0.85 18.66 12.53
C ILE A 409 0.40 19.05 13.31
N ILE A 410 0.85 20.30 13.22
CA ILE A 410 2.08 20.75 13.89
C ILE A 410 1.90 20.77 15.40
N GLU A 411 0.76 21.23 15.90
CA GLU A 411 0.43 21.21 17.33
C GLU A 411 0.37 19.78 17.88
N PHE A 412 -0.29 18.87 17.16
CA PHE A 412 -0.31 17.46 17.51
C PHE A 412 1.10 16.84 17.58
N LEU A 413 1.94 17.09 16.57
CA LEU A 413 3.33 16.61 16.55
C LEU A 413 4.16 17.17 17.72
N HIS A 414 3.89 18.42 18.11
CA HIS A 414 4.51 19.03 19.27
C HIS A 414 4.04 18.38 20.57
N GLU A 415 2.73 18.15 20.72
CA GLU A 415 2.10 17.53 21.89
C GLU A 415 2.68 16.13 22.16
N ILE A 416 2.69 15.25 21.14
CA ILE A 416 3.20 13.88 21.31
C ILE A 416 4.69 13.88 21.66
N ARG A 417 5.48 14.81 21.09
CA ARG A 417 6.91 14.94 21.37
C ARG A 417 7.17 15.30 22.82
N GLU A 418 6.48 16.33 23.34
CA GLU A 418 6.62 16.75 24.73
C GLU A 418 6.22 15.63 25.70
N LYS A 419 5.12 14.93 25.40
CA LYS A 419 4.67 13.77 26.18
C LYS A 419 5.74 12.67 26.25
N HIS A 420 6.35 12.31 25.12
CA HIS A 420 7.40 11.28 25.07
C HIS A 420 8.70 11.74 25.73
N GLN A 421 9.09 13.01 25.60
CA GLN A 421 10.26 13.55 26.32
C GLN A 421 10.07 13.47 27.83
N GLN A 422 8.89 13.81 28.35
CA GLN A 422 8.59 13.71 29.78
C GLN A 422 8.63 12.24 30.27
N ALA A 423 8.11 11.30 29.47
CA ALA A 423 8.16 9.88 29.79
C ALA A 423 9.60 9.35 29.87
N LEU A 424 10.47 9.75 28.93
CA LEU A 424 11.89 9.39 28.94
C LEU A 424 12.62 9.93 30.18
N LEU A 425 12.36 11.18 30.57
CA LEU A 425 12.96 11.80 31.75
C LEU A 425 12.54 11.10 33.06
N ARG A 426 11.29 10.63 33.15
CA ARG A 426 10.79 9.88 34.31
C ARG A 426 11.41 8.49 34.46
N ASN A 427 11.82 7.85 33.37
CA ASN A 427 12.43 6.52 33.38
C ASN A 427 13.97 6.56 33.55
N SER A 428 14.58 7.74 33.57
CA SER A 428 16.03 7.96 33.76
C SER A 428 16.43 8.36 35.19
N VAL A 429 15.47 8.37 36.12
CA VAL A 429 15.65 8.51 37.57
C VAL A 429 15.24 7.20 38.22
#